data_AF-A0A1V5VC95-F1
#
_entry.id   AF-A0A1V5VC95-F1
#
_cell.length_a   1.000
_cell.length_b   1.000
_cell.length_c   1.000
_cell.angle_alpha   90.00
_cell.angle_beta   90.00
_cell.angle_gamma   90.00
#
_symmetry.space_group_name_H-M   'P 1'
#
loop_
_entity.id
_entity.type
_entity.pdbx_description
1 polymer ?
#
loop_
_entity_poly.entity_id
_entity_poly.type
_entity_poly.pdbx_seq_one_letter_code
_entity_poly.pdbx_strand_id
1 'polypeptide(L)'
;MNKGLKWVLLGCLYIGAGALFVLGMTYCYFRFPAFKDLFYGGTASPAVTVAEQTAAVAAAGQMAARLSFLILLFVMTLQIFAFLTALLVYTDLIRSREAVAIRLKKVENADLFLDLPLYFGLFGTVSSFIVMAFNPQISRLIAYSSTLVGILFSVILRLSLQYPLKQKLFGMLEAASAGQTKEAGK
;
A
#
# COMPACT_ATOMS: atom_id res chain seq x y z
N MET A 1 3.75 11.07 -29.86
CA MET A 1 3.62 11.36 -28.42
C MET A 1 4.97 11.12 -27.75
N ASN A 2 5.70 12.21 -27.45
CA ASN A 2 7.07 12.15 -26.93
C ASN A 2 7.16 11.30 -25.66
N LYS A 3 8.16 10.42 -25.58
CA LYS A 3 8.36 9.51 -24.43
C LYS A 3 8.38 10.28 -23.10
N GLY A 4 8.99 11.46 -23.05
CA GLY A 4 9.00 12.32 -21.86
C GLY A 4 7.62 12.79 -21.41
N LEU A 5 6.73 13.15 -22.34
CA LEU A 5 5.37 13.60 -22.01
C LEU A 5 4.52 12.48 -21.39
N LYS A 6 4.74 11.22 -21.80
CA LYS A 6 4.05 10.06 -21.21
C LYS A 6 4.45 9.85 -19.75
N TRP A 7 5.74 9.96 -19.44
CA TRP A 7 6.24 9.82 -18.07
C TRP A 7 5.78 10.97 -17.17
N VAL A 8 5.73 12.19 -17.69
CA VAL A 8 5.19 13.35 -16.96
C VAL A 8 3.69 13.20 -16.70
N LEU A 9 2.90 12.81 -17.71
CA LEU A 9 1.47 12.54 -17.54
C LEU A 9 1.21 11.39 -16.57
N LEU A 10 2.00 10.32 -16.63
CA LEU A 10 1.89 9.20 -15.72
C LEU A 10 2.21 9.64 -14.29
N GLY A 11 3.29 10.39 -14.08
CA GLY A 11 3.64 10.96 -12.77
C GLY A 11 2.59 11.94 -12.24
N CYS A 12 2.00 12.76 -13.11
CA CYS A 12 0.95 13.70 -12.73
C CYS A 12 -0.36 12.98 -12.36
N LEU A 13 -0.74 11.95 -13.10
CA LEU A 13 -1.87 11.06 -12.77
C LEU A 13 -1.64 10.36 -11.42
N TYR A 14 -0.40 9.94 -11.19
CA TYR A 14 0.01 9.24 -9.98
C TYR A 14 -0.07 10.14 -8.74
N ILE A 15 0.45 11.36 -8.84
CA ILE A 15 0.34 12.38 -7.78
C ILE A 15 -1.13 12.78 -7.59
N GLY A 16 -1.90 12.91 -8.68
CA GLY A 16 -3.32 13.19 -8.64
C GLY A 16 -4.15 12.12 -7.93
N ALA A 17 -3.86 10.83 -8.17
CA ALA A 17 -4.52 9.72 -7.49
C ALA A 17 -4.20 9.70 -5.99
N GLY A 18 -2.94 9.95 -5.61
CA GLY A 18 -2.54 10.11 -4.21
C GLY A 18 -3.25 11.28 -3.52
N ALA A 19 -3.32 12.44 -4.18
CA ALA A 19 -4.02 13.61 -3.67
C ALA A 19 -5.53 13.38 -3.54
N LEU A 20 -6.14 12.70 -4.51
CA LEU A 20 -7.56 12.34 -4.47
C LEU A 20 -7.86 11.38 -3.31
N PHE A 21 -7.00 10.38 -3.08
CA PHE A 21 -7.13 9.48 -1.94
C PHE A 21 -7.01 10.24 -0.61
N VAL A 22 -6.02 11.12 -0.47
CA VAL A 22 -5.83 11.96 0.73
C VAL A 22 -7.04 12.87 0.96
N LEU A 23 -7.55 13.53 -0.09
CA LEU A 23 -8.74 14.37 -0.02
C LEU A 23 -9.99 13.56 0.33
N GLY A 24 -10.14 12.36 -0.25
CA GLY A 24 -11.25 11.46 0.03
C GLY A 24 -11.26 10.98 1.48
N MET A 25 -10.10 10.55 2.00
CA MET A 25 -9.94 10.15 3.40
C MET A 25 -10.20 11.32 4.36
N THR A 26 -9.72 12.51 4.01
CA THR A 26 -9.96 13.73 4.79
C THR A 26 -11.43 14.13 4.78
N TYR A 27 -12.08 14.04 3.62
CA TYR A 27 -13.53 14.26 3.48
C TYR A 27 -14.32 13.27 4.33
N CYS A 28 -13.97 11.97 4.31
CA CYS A 28 -14.60 10.97 5.18
C CYS A 28 -14.44 11.31 6.66
N TYR A 29 -13.27 11.79 7.08
CA TYR A 29 -13.01 12.19 8.47
C TYR A 29 -13.88 13.37 8.93
N PHE A 30 -14.13 14.35 8.07
CA PHE A 30 -14.98 15.50 8.43
C PHE A 30 -16.47 15.25 8.22
N ARG A 31 -16.86 14.37 7.28
CA ARG A 31 -18.26 14.13 6.92
C ARG A 31 -18.92 13.04 7.76
N PHE A 32 -18.18 11.99 8.14
CA PHE A 32 -18.75 10.84 8.86
C PHE A 32 -18.35 10.86 10.34
N PRO A 33 -19.28 11.16 11.26
CA PRO A 33 -18.99 11.20 12.70
C PRO A 33 -18.52 9.82 13.22
N ALA A 34 -19.10 8.72 12.74
CA ALA A 34 -18.67 7.37 13.12
C ALA A 34 -17.20 7.07 12.78
N PHE A 35 -16.71 7.58 11.64
CA PHE A 35 -15.31 7.42 11.25
C PHE A 35 -14.40 8.29 12.11
N LYS A 36 -14.85 9.50 12.45
CA LYS A 36 -14.14 10.37 13.39
C LYS A 36 -14.06 9.74 14.78
N ASP A 37 -15.16 9.21 15.30
CA ASP A 37 -15.25 8.62 16.65
C ASP A 37 -14.30 7.43 16.84
N LEU A 38 -13.97 6.71 15.77
CA LEU A 38 -12.95 5.66 15.75
C LEU A 38 -11.56 6.15 16.21
N PHE A 39 -11.24 7.41 15.94
CA PHE A 39 -9.99 8.07 16.35
C PHE A 39 -10.14 8.93 17.59
N TYR A 40 -11.36 9.21 18.07
CA TYR A 40 -11.54 9.93 19.34
C TYR A 40 -11.62 8.98 20.53
N GLY A 41 -11.74 7.67 20.27
CA GLY A 41 -12.09 6.69 21.28
C GLY A 41 -13.57 6.83 21.59
N GLY A 42 -14.34 5.75 21.41
CA GLY A 42 -15.78 5.73 21.67
C GLY A 42 -16.14 6.50 22.94
N THR A 43 -17.13 7.39 22.80
CA THR A 43 -17.59 8.36 23.80
C THR A 43 -17.34 7.98 25.25
N ALA A 44 -16.58 8.84 25.94
CA ALA A 44 -16.71 9.16 27.36
C ALA A 44 -16.82 8.00 28.36
N SER A 45 -15.75 7.78 29.14
CA SER A 45 -15.95 7.36 30.54
C SER A 45 -16.79 8.43 31.25
N PRO A 46 -17.95 8.09 31.84
CA PRO A 46 -18.73 9.04 32.61
C PRO A 46 -18.18 9.06 34.03
N ALA A 47 -17.21 9.94 34.30
CA ALA A 47 -16.93 10.53 35.62
C ALA A 47 -15.52 11.13 35.61
N VAL A 48 -15.42 12.46 35.49
CA VAL A 48 -14.64 13.30 36.42
C VAL A 48 -15.16 14.73 36.24
N THR A 49 -15.82 15.22 37.28
CA THR A 49 -16.26 16.60 37.49
C THR A 49 -15.08 17.50 37.81
N VAL A 50 -14.41 18.10 36.82
CA VAL A 50 -13.60 19.33 36.97
C VAL A 50 -13.58 20.07 35.62
N ALA A 51 -14.37 21.15 35.50
CA ALA A 51 -14.66 21.83 34.23
C ALA A 51 -13.45 22.49 33.52
N GLU A 52 -12.30 22.61 34.18
CA GLU A 52 -11.11 23.29 33.66
C GLU A 52 -9.99 22.31 33.25
N GLN A 53 -9.85 21.19 33.96
CA GLN A 53 -8.96 20.09 33.57
C GLN A 53 -9.50 19.28 32.38
N THR A 54 -10.81 19.25 32.19
CA THR A 54 -11.46 18.57 31.05
C THR A 54 -11.13 19.23 29.71
N ALA A 55 -10.93 20.55 29.64
CA ALA A 55 -10.62 21.23 28.38
C ALA A 55 -9.20 20.90 27.88
N ALA A 56 -8.19 20.91 28.76
CA ALA A 56 -6.81 20.57 28.41
C ALA A 56 -6.65 19.08 28.06
N VAL A 57 -7.31 18.20 28.82
CA VAL A 57 -7.31 16.75 28.55
C VAL A 57 -8.08 16.42 27.26
N ALA A 58 -9.20 17.08 26.99
CA ALA A 58 -9.93 16.94 25.73
C ALA A 58 -9.15 17.48 24.52
N ALA A 59 -8.41 18.59 24.69
CA ALA A 59 -7.52 19.13 23.67
C ALA A 59 -6.34 18.19 23.37
N ALA A 60 -5.73 17.59 24.40
CA ALA A 60 -4.67 16.59 24.24
C ALA A 60 -5.17 15.33 23.52
N GLY A 61 -6.37 14.85 23.86
CA GLY A 61 -7.01 13.72 23.17
C GLY A 61 -7.32 14.04 21.70
N GLN A 62 -7.75 15.26 21.39
CA GLN A 62 -7.97 15.74 20.02
C GLN A 62 -6.68 15.78 19.19
N MET A 63 -5.57 16.24 19.79
CA MET A 63 -4.29 16.28 19.10
C MET A 63 -3.75 14.88 18.82
N ALA A 64 -3.88 13.96 19.78
CA ALA A 64 -3.51 12.56 19.60
C ALA A 64 -4.33 11.89 18.49
N ALA A 65 -5.65 12.08 18.49
CA ALA A 65 -6.56 11.55 17.46
C ALA A 65 -6.16 12.02 16.05
N ARG A 66 -5.85 13.32 15.91
CA ARG A 66 -5.41 13.91 14.63
C ARG A 66 -4.06 13.36 14.19
N LEU A 67 -3.11 13.25 15.10
CA LEU A 67 -1.78 12.70 14.81
C LEU A 67 -1.87 11.23 14.34
N SER A 68 -2.65 10.42 15.07
CA SER A 68 -2.94 9.04 14.72
C SER A 68 -3.61 8.91 13.35
N PHE A 69 -4.60 9.75 13.05
CA PHE A 69 -5.22 9.79 11.72
C PHE A 69 -4.22 10.14 10.63
N LEU A 70 -3.36 11.14 10.84
CA LEU A 70 -2.31 11.53 9.89
C LEU A 70 -1.31 10.40 9.63
N ILE A 71 -0.92 9.64 10.66
CA ILE A 71 -0.03 8.49 10.49
C ILE A 71 -0.70 7.41 9.65
N LEU A 72 -1.95 7.06 9.94
CA LEU A 72 -2.70 6.08 9.14
C LEU A 72 -2.82 6.55 7.69
N LEU A 73 -3.18 7.81 7.47
CA LEU A 73 -3.31 8.40 6.15
C LEU A 73 -1.98 8.34 5.38
N PHE A 74 -0.88 8.72 6.02
CA PHE A 74 0.45 8.70 5.44
C PHE A 74 0.87 7.29 5.02
N VAL A 75 0.72 6.32 5.93
CA VAL A 75 1.05 4.93 5.69
C VAL A 75 0.20 4.33 4.58
N MET A 76 -1.13 4.56 4.59
CA MET A 76 -2.02 4.06 3.54
C MET A 76 -1.66 4.64 2.17
N THR A 77 -1.29 5.92 2.12
CA THR A 77 -0.84 6.56 0.88
C THR A 77 0.46 5.91 0.36
N LEU A 78 1.42 5.62 1.24
CA LEU A 78 2.64 4.90 0.86
C LEU A 78 2.35 3.46 0.38
N GLN A 79 1.39 2.77 0.99
CA GLN A 79 0.99 1.43 0.54
C GLN A 79 0.36 1.45 -0.85
N ILE A 80 -0.49 2.45 -1.14
CA ILE A 80 -1.06 2.64 -2.49
C ILE A 80 0.05 2.98 -3.49
N PHE A 81 1.00 3.82 -3.10
CA PHE A 81 2.17 4.13 -3.93
C PHE A 81 2.97 2.85 -4.25
N ALA A 82 3.28 2.05 -3.24
CA ALA A 82 3.95 0.77 -3.44
C ALA A 82 3.19 -0.14 -4.40
N PHE A 83 1.87 -0.24 -4.23
CA PHE A 83 1.00 -1.08 -5.05
C PHE A 83 0.99 -0.65 -6.52
N LEU A 84 0.84 0.65 -6.78
CA LEU A 84 0.85 1.20 -8.14
C LEU A 84 2.23 1.03 -8.81
N THR A 85 3.32 1.24 -8.06
CA THR A 85 4.67 1.05 -8.58
C THR A 85 4.91 -0.39 -8.99
N ALA A 86 4.49 -1.35 -8.16
CA ALA A 86 4.56 -2.77 -8.50
C ALA A 86 3.76 -3.10 -9.77
N LEU A 87 2.54 -2.56 -9.90
CA LEU A 87 1.72 -2.73 -11.11
C LEU A 87 2.42 -2.20 -12.38
N LEU A 88 3.00 -1.01 -12.32
CA LEU A 88 3.68 -0.40 -13.46
C LEU A 88 4.91 -1.23 -13.87
N VAL A 89 5.75 -1.62 -12.91
CA VAL A 89 6.93 -2.45 -13.15
C VAL A 89 6.55 -3.79 -13.79
N TYR A 90 5.52 -4.47 -13.28
CA TYR A 90 5.05 -5.74 -13.86
C TYR A 90 4.43 -5.56 -15.25
N THR A 91 3.68 -4.47 -15.47
CA THR A 91 3.08 -4.18 -16.78
C THR A 91 4.16 -3.93 -17.84
N ASP A 92 5.21 -3.19 -17.49
CA ASP A 92 6.35 -2.98 -18.38
C ASP A 92 7.11 -4.29 -18.64
N LEU A 93 7.23 -5.17 -17.64
CA LEU A 93 7.81 -6.50 -17.79
C LEU A 93 6.99 -7.40 -18.73
N ILE A 94 5.67 -7.34 -18.65
CA ILE A 94 4.74 -8.05 -19.55
C ILE A 94 4.87 -7.52 -20.99
N ARG A 95 5.13 -6.23 -21.16
CA ARG A 95 5.26 -5.59 -22.47
C ARG A 95 6.65 -5.74 -23.10
N SER A 96 7.67 -6.01 -22.30
CA SER A 96 9.05 -6.22 -22.77
C SER A 96 9.14 -7.42 -23.73
N ARG A 97 9.83 -7.21 -24.87
CA ARG A 97 10.08 -8.23 -25.91
C ARG A 97 11.42 -8.95 -25.75
N GLU A 98 12.02 -8.89 -24.56
CA GLU A 98 13.30 -9.54 -24.30
C GLU A 98 13.20 -11.07 -24.31
N ALA A 99 14.35 -11.72 -24.49
CA ALA A 99 14.46 -13.17 -24.45
C ALA A 99 13.88 -13.75 -23.14
N VAL A 100 13.20 -14.90 -23.25
CA VAL A 100 12.44 -15.53 -22.15
C VAL A 100 13.29 -15.72 -20.89
N ALA A 101 14.54 -16.15 -21.02
CA ALA A 101 15.47 -16.32 -19.91
C ALA A 101 15.79 -15.01 -19.17
N ILE A 102 15.94 -13.90 -19.90
CA ILE A 102 16.18 -12.58 -19.31
C ILE A 102 14.93 -12.06 -18.61
N ARG A 103 13.74 -12.28 -19.20
CA ARG A 103 12.46 -11.94 -18.56
C ARG A 103 12.24 -12.72 -17.27
N LEU A 104 12.60 -14.01 -17.23
CA LEU A 104 12.49 -14.81 -16.02
C LEU A 104 13.29 -14.20 -14.86
N LYS A 105 14.56 -13.85 -15.11
CA LYS A 105 15.43 -13.22 -14.12
C LYS A 105 14.93 -11.85 -13.67
N LYS A 106 14.35 -11.06 -14.60
CA LYS A 106 13.74 -9.77 -14.25
C LYS A 106 12.47 -9.92 -13.42
N VAL A 107 11.64 -10.93 -13.70
CA VAL A 107 10.43 -11.21 -12.90
C VAL A 107 10.81 -11.59 -11.48
N GLU A 108 11.84 -12.41 -11.31
CA GLU A 108 12.34 -12.78 -9.98
C GLU A 108 12.85 -11.57 -9.21
N ASN A 109 13.58 -10.66 -9.85
CA ASN A 109 14.02 -9.42 -9.21
C ASN A 109 12.85 -8.45 -8.94
N ALA A 110 11.79 -8.52 -9.75
CA ALA A 110 10.61 -7.70 -9.58
C ALA A 110 9.71 -8.18 -8.43
N ASP A 111 9.85 -9.43 -7.98
CA ASP A 111 9.08 -9.99 -6.88
C ASP A 111 9.28 -9.18 -5.58
N LEU A 112 10.44 -8.54 -5.40
CA LEU A 112 10.70 -7.62 -4.29
C LEU A 112 9.72 -6.44 -4.25
N PHE A 113 9.28 -5.94 -5.41
CA PHE A 113 8.30 -4.85 -5.47
C PHE A 113 6.89 -5.30 -5.07
N LEU A 114 6.57 -6.59 -5.13
CA LEU A 114 5.30 -7.12 -4.64
C LEU A 114 5.22 -7.11 -3.11
N ASP A 115 6.37 -7.08 -2.44
CA ASP A 115 6.47 -7.07 -0.98
C ASP A 115 6.63 -5.64 -0.42
N LEU A 116 6.80 -4.63 -1.29
CA LEU A 116 6.86 -3.22 -0.90
C LEU A 116 5.64 -2.75 -0.08
N PRO A 117 4.38 -3.04 -0.47
CA PRO A 117 3.22 -2.67 0.33
C PRO A 117 3.25 -3.28 1.75
N LEU A 118 3.80 -4.49 1.88
CA LEU A 118 3.96 -5.16 3.17
C LEU A 118 5.00 -4.44 4.05
N TYR A 119 6.14 -4.03 3.47
CA TYR A 119 7.15 -3.27 4.19
C TYR A 119 6.64 -1.91 4.68
N PHE A 120 5.85 -1.20 3.86
CA PHE A 120 5.19 0.04 4.31
C PHE A 120 4.11 -0.24 5.36
N GLY A 121 3.41 -1.37 5.28
CA GLY A 121 2.50 -1.83 6.33
C GLY A 121 3.17 -2.02 7.68
N LEU A 122 4.34 -2.66 7.69
CA LEU A 122 5.18 -2.84 8.88
C LEU A 122 5.76 -1.51 9.39
N PHE A 123 6.19 -0.62 8.49
CA PHE A 123 6.60 0.72 8.89
C PHE A 123 5.46 1.47 9.60
N GLY A 124 4.21 1.29 9.13
CA GLY A 124 3.04 1.86 9.77
C GLY A 124 2.75 1.31 11.16
N THR A 125 3.02 0.02 11.41
CA THR A 125 2.84 -0.54 12.76
C THR A 125 3.88 -0.02 13.74
N VAL A 126 5.14 0.05 13.31
CA VAL A 126 6.22 0.65 14.11
C VAL A 126 5.89 2.11 14.42
N SER A 127 5.45 2.88 13.42
CA SER A 127 5.02 4.27 13.59
C SER A 127 3.82 4.38 14.54
N SER A 128 2.89 3.44 14.49
CA SER A 128 1.75 3.41 15.41
C SER A 128 2.15 3.13 16.86
N PHE A 129 3.11 2.24 17.09
CA PHE A 129 3.61 1.94 18.43
C PHE A 129 4.30 3.14 19.08
N ILE A 130 4.93 4.02 18.30
CA ILE A 130 5.48 5.28 18.82
C ILE A 130 4.39 6.16 19.43
N VAL A 131 3.17 6.14 18.87
CA VAL A 131 2.03 6.95 19.35
C VAL A 131 1.17 6.21 20.38
N MET A 132 1.53 4.97 20.73
CA MET A 132 0.81 4.16 21.74
C MET A 132 0.75 4.83 23.12
N ALA A 133 1.73 5.67 23.44
CA ALA A 133 1.79 6.43 24.68
C ALA A 133 0.61 7.41 24.86
N PHE A 134 -0.01 7.88 23.77
CA PHE A 134 -1.11 8.84 23.83
C PHE A 134 -2.48 8.15 23.89
N ASN A 135 -2.69 7.14 23.04
CA ASN A 135 -3.91 6.35 23.05
C ASN A 135 -3.65 4.92 22.55
N PRO A 136 -3.66 3.92 23.45
CA PRO A 136 -3.32 2.56 23.09
C PRO A 136 -4.39 1.87 22.24
N GLN A 137 -5.66 2.28 22.33
CA GLN A 137 -6.75 1.72 21.52
C GLN A 137 -6.56 2.10 20.04
N ILE A 138 -6.32 3.39 19.78
CA ILE A 138 -6.16 3.92 18.42
C ILE A 138 -4.87 3.40 17.79
N SER A 139 -3.78 3.34 18.57
CA SER A 139 -2.51 2.80 18.10
C SER A 139 -2.63 1.34 17.64
N ARG A 140 -3.32 0.49 18.40
CA ARG A 140 -3.57 -0.91 18.00
C ARG A 140 -4.39 -0.99 16.72
N LEU A 141 -5.44 -0.18 16.60
CA LEU A 141 -6.27 -0.14 15.40
C LEU A 141 -5.45 0.19 14.15
N ILE A 142 -4.60 1.22 14.22
CA ILE A 142 -3.74 1.62 13.09
C ILE A 142 -2.74 0.51 12.77
N ALA A 143 -2.14 -0.12 13.79
CA ALA A 143 -1.18 -1.19 13.59
C ALA A 143 -1.83 -2.40 12.89
N TYR A 144 -2.99 -2.84 13.35
CA TYR A 144 -3.72 -3.97 12.77
C TYR A 144 -4.20 -3.65 11.35
N SER A 145 -4.77 -2.45 11.14
CA SER A 145 -5.26 -2.02 9.83
C SER A 145 -4.13 -1.90 8.81
N SER A 146 -3.02 -1.26 9.19
CA SER A 146 -1.85 -1.06 8.31
C SER A 146 -1.25 -2.38 7.82
N THR A 147 -1.12 -3.36 8.72
CA THR A 147 -0.56 -4.68 8.36
C THR A 147 -1.53 -5.45 7.49
N LEU A 148 -2.81 -5.46 7.84
CA LEU A 148 -3.84 -6.18 7.09
C LEU A 148 -3.87 -5.69 5.63
N VAL A 149 -3.91 -4.36 5.43
CA VAL A 149 -3.94 -3.79 4.07
C VAL A 149 -2.64 -4.11 3.32
N GLY A 150 -1.48 -4.00 3.96
CA GLY A 150 -0.19 -4.33 3.35
C GLY A 150 -0.11 -5.78 2.89
N ILE A 151 -0.58 -6.73 3.71
CA ILE A 151 -0.68 -8.15 3.36
C ILE A 151 -1.65 -8.34 2.19
N LEU A 152 -2.86 -7.79 2.27
CA LEU A 152 -3.86 -7.94 1.22
C LEU A 152 -3.34 -7.43 -0.12
N PHE A 153 -2.72 -6.26 -0.15
CA PHE A 153 -2.13 -5.70 -1.37
C PHE A 153 -1.02 -6.57 -1.93
N SER A 154 -0.09 -7.05 -1.08
CA SER A 154 0.98 -7.95 -1.52
C SER A 154 0.43 -9.25 -2.09
N VAL A 155 -0.55 -9.88 -1.43
CA VAL A 155 -1.19 -11.13 -1.88
C VAL A 155 -1.94 -10.92 -3.19
N ILE A 156 -2.72 -9.83 -3.32
CA ILE A 156 -3.46 -9.53 -4.55
C ILE A 156 -2.50 -9.36 -5.72
N LEU A 157 -1.41 -8.60 -5.55
CA LEU A 157 -0.40 -8.43 -6.60
C LEU A 157 0.25 -9.76 -6.98
N ARG A 158 0.60 -10.57 -5.97
CA ARG A 158 1.24 -11.87 -6.14
C ARG A 158 0.35 -12.86 -6.90
N LEU A 159 -0.92 -12.97 -6.52
CA LEU A 159 -1.89 -13.86 -7.19
C LEU A 159 -2.27 -13.37 -8.58
N SER A 160 -2.43 -12.05 -8.77
CA SER A 160 -2.94 -11.51 -10.03
C SER A 160 -1.87 -11.31 -11.11
N LEU A 161 -0.63 -10.98 -10.71
CA LEU A 161 0.45 -10.66 -11.65
C LEU A 161 1.48 -11.78 -11.72
N GLN A 162 2.03 -12.19 -10.57
CA GLN A 162 3.16 -13.12 -10.53
C GLN A 162 2.76 -14.51 -11.02
N TYR A 163 1.65 -15.04 -10.49
CA TYR A 163 1.18 -16.39 -10.81
C TYR A 163 0.95 -16.62 -12.31
N PRO A 164 0.13 -15.83 -13.02
CA PRO A 164 -0.09 -16.05 -14.46
C PRO A 164 1.16 -15.75 -15.30
N LEU A 165 2.02 -14.82 -14.87
CA LEU A 165 3.22 -14.46 -15.62
C LEU A 165 4.25 -15.59 -15.59
N LYS A 166 4.51 -16.16 -14.40
CA LYS A 166 5.42 -17.32 -14.25
C LYS A 166 4.90 -18.51 -15.05
N GLN A 167 3.61 -18.82 -14.98
CA GLN A 167 3.02 -19.93 -15.73
C GLN A 167 3.19 -19.77 -17.26
N LYS A 168 2.97 -18.55 -17.78
CA LYS A 168 3.18 -18.26 -19.22
C LYS A 168 4.64 -18.40 -19.64
N LEU A 169 5.57 -17.91 -18.82
CA LEU A 169 7.00 -17.95 -19.13
C LEU A 169 7.56 -19.39 -19.12
N PHE A 170 7.15 -20.22 -18.16
CA PHE A 170 7.54 -21.63 -18.13
C PHE A 170 7.02 -22.40 -19.35
N GLY A 171 5.76 -22.20 -19.74
CA GLY A 171 5.22 -22.82 -20.95
C GLY A 171 5.93 -22.37 -22.24
N MET A 172 6.32 -21.09 -22.34
CA MET A 172 7.12 -20.59 -23.47
C MET A 172 8.54 -21.18 -23.49
N LEU A 173 9.15 -21.40 -22.32
CA LEU A 173 10.48 -21.99 -22.20
C LEU A 173 10.46 -23.47 -22.60
N GLU A 174 9.48 -24.24 -22.13
CA GLU A 174 9.29 -25.65 -22.49
C GLU A 174 9.05 -25.82 -24.00
N ALA A 175 8.21 -24.96 -24.60
CA ALA A 175 7.96 -24.96 -26.03
C ALA A 175 9.24 -24.63 -26.84
N ALA A 176 10.06 -23.69 -26.37
CA ALA A 176 11.33 -23.36 -26.99
C ALA A 176 12.35 -24.52 -26.90
N SER A 177 12.43 -25.20 -25.75
CA SER A 177 13.31 -26.38 -25.58
C SER A 177 12.86 -27.59 -26.41
N ALA A 178 11.56 -27.78 -26.58
CA ALA A 178 10.99 -28.86 -27.41
C ALA A 178 11.18 -28.61 -28.92
N GLY A 179 11.27 -27.35 -29.34
CA GLY A 179 11.60 -26.97 -30.72
C GLY A 179 13.05 -27.28 -31.07
N GLN A 180 14.00 -26.98 -30.17
CA GLN A 180 15.42 -27.24 -30.40
C GLN A 180 15.79 -28.73 -30.46
N THR A 181 15.08 -29.59 -29.73
CA THR A 181 15.29 -31.05 -29.80
C THR A 181 14.89 -31.68 -31.13
N LYS A 182 13.97 -31.05 -31.89
CA LYS A 182 13.56 -31.54 -33.22
C LYS A 182 14.52 -31.16 -34.35
N GLU A 183 15.28 -30.07 -34.22
CA GLU A 183 16.26 -29.64 -35.23
C GLU A 183 17.63 -30.32 -35.06
N ALA A 184 18.01 -30.72 -33.85
CA ALA A 184 19.28 -31.43 -33.59
C ALA A 184 19.26 -32.93 -33.97
N GLY A 185 18.11 -33.46 -34.40
CA GLY A 185 17.91 -34.86 -34.80
C GLY A 185 17.78 -35.08 -36.31
N LYS A 186 18.08 -34.08 -37.13
CA LYS A 186 18.18 -34.17 -38.60
C LYS A 186 19.63 -34.02 -39.02
#